data_AF-A0A960ATM5-F1
#
_entry.id   AF-A0A960ATM5-F1
#
_cell.length_a   1.000
_cell.length_b   1.000
_cell.length_c   1.000
_cell.angle_alpha   90.00
_cell.angle_beta   90.00
_cell.angle_gamma   90.00
#
_symmetry.space_group_name_H-M   'P 1'
#
loop_
_entity.id
_entity.type
_entity.pdbx_description
1 polymer ?
#
loop_
_entity_poly.entity_id
_entity_poly.type
_entity_poly.pdbx_seq_one_letter_code
_entity_poly.pdbx_strand_id
1 'polypeptide(L)'
;MSENQPVSGSRKRRSKRLLSPSLKYEIWLQLVRQEATIAEVAAAQQVDRSTIMRIKQVAKDGALSALAASKPGVHGRQRDHELDAAKAEIARLSEACKELAVKLTLVEGKDGWG
;
A
#
# COMPACT_ATOMS: atom_id res chain seq x y z
N MET A 1 10.63 -3.91 56.04
CA MET A 1 11.33 -4.62 54.95
C MET A 1 10.46 -4.51 53.70
N SER A 2 10.98 -3.79 52.71
CA SER A 2 10.55 -3.57 51.31
C SER A 2 9.07 -3.59 50.93
N GLU A 3 8.52 -2.38 50.72
CA GLU A 3 7.42 -2.15 49.79
C GLU A 3 7.87 -2.42 48.35
N ASN A 4 7.15 -3.31 47.68
CA ASN A 4 7.36 -3.64 46.27
C ASN A 4 6.56 -2.66 45.41
N GLN A 5 7.23 -1.67 44.82
CA GLN A 5 6.59 -0.66 43.99
C GLN A 5 6.45 -1.17 42.53
N PRO A 6 5.24 -1.24 41.96
CA PRO A 6 5.08 -1.67 40.58
C PRO A 6 5.50 -0.55 39.62
N VAL A 7 6.61 -0.76 38.89
CA VAL A 7 7.05 0.10 37.78
C VAL A 7 6.09 -0.06 36.59
N SER A 8 4.97 0.67 36.63
CA SER A 8 4.07 0.84 35.49
C SER A 8 4.54 1.98 34.58
N GLY A 9 5.72 1.81 33.98
CA GLY A 9 6.19 2.69 32.91
C GLY A 9 5.43 2.40 31.62
N SER A 10 4.24 2.97 31.44
CA SER A 10 3.57 2.96 30.13
C SER A 10 4.42 3.76 29.15
N ARG A 11 5.30 3.07 28.42
CA ARG A 11 6.20 3.68 27.44
C ARG A 11 5.35 4.32 26.36
N LYS A 12 5.18 5.64 26.43
CA LYS A 12 4.46 6.49 25.47
C LYS A 12 4.83 6.01 24.07
N ARG A 13 3.90 5.37 23.34
CA ARG A 13 4.16 4.83 21.99
C ARG A 13 4.55 6.02 21.14
N ARG A 14 5.84 6.12 20.81
CA ARG A 14 6.35 7.12 19.87
C ARG A 14 5.52 7.00 18.58
N SER A 15 5.08 8.13 18.05
CA SER A 15 4.32 8.18 16.80
C SER A 15 5.08 7.39 15.74
N LYS A 16 4.38 6.50 15.04
CA LYS A 16 5.00 5.64 14.03
C LYS A 16 5.42 6.52 12.86
N ARG A 17 6.73 6.80 12.74
CA ARG A 17 7.27 7.49 11.57
C ARG A 17 7.03 6.62 10.34
N LEU A 18 6.28 7.14 9.39
CA LEU A 18 6.02 6.49 8.11
C LEU A 18 7.20 6.79 7.18
N LEU A 19 7.94 5.76 6.79
CA LEU A 19 9.01 5.86 5.79
C LEU A 19 8.39 5.82 4.39
N SER A 20 8.82 6.72 3.50
CA SER A 20 8.41 6.70 2.10
C SER A 20 8.90 5.42 1.39
N PRO A 21 8.26 4.98 0.30
CA PRO A 21 8.72 3.84 -0.47
C PRO A 21 10.18 3.96 -0.94
N SER A 22 10.58 5.13 -1.46
CA SER A 22 11.95 5.39 -1.91
C SER A 22 12.97 5.26 -0.77
N LEU A 23 12.66 5.80 0.41
CA LEU A 23 13.54 5.70 1.56
C LEU A 23 13.70 4.26 2.06
N LYS A 24 12.62 3.46 2.02
CA LYS A 24 12.72 2.02 2.34
C LYS A 24 13.65 1.29 1.37
N TYR A 25 13.64 1.66 0.09
CA TYR A 25 14.51 1.09 -0.93
C TYR A 25 15.99 1.45 -0.70
N GLU A 26 16.29 2.72 -0.40
CA GLU A 26 17.64 3.16 -0.05
C GLU A 26 18.19 2.43 1.19
N ILE A 27 17.38 2.34 2.25
CA ILE A 27 17.69 1.56 3.45
C ILE A 27 18.00 0.11 3.09
N TRP A 28 17.19 -0.52 2.23
CA TRP A 28 17.41 -1.89 1.81
C TRP A 28 18.74 -2.04 1.04
N LEU A 29 19.08 -1.11 0.15
CA LEU A 29 20.36 -1.11 -0.58
C LEU A 29 21.55 -1.01 0.38
N GLN A 30 21.51 -0.08 1.35
CA GLN A 30 22.57 0.07 2.35
C GLN A 30 22.82 -1.24 3.14
N LEU A 31 21.73 -1.92 3.53
CA LEU A 31 21.82 -3.18 4.26
C LEU A 31 22.35 -4.33 3.39
N VAL A 32 21.96 -4.41 2.12
CA VAL A 32 22.43 -5.45 1.19
C VAL A 32 23.91 -5.27 0.86
N ARG A 33 24.35 -4.02 0.72
CA ARG A 33 25.76 -3.66 0.49
C ARG A 33 26.63 -3.73 1.75
N GLN A 34 26.01 -4.00 2.90
CA GLN A 34 26.68 -4.05 4.20
C GLN A 34 27.35 -2.71 4.58
N GLU A 35 26.84 -1.59 4.06
CA GLU A 35 27.32 -0.23 4.35
C GLU A 35 26.88 0.26 5.74
N ALA A 36 25.80 -0.32 6.28
CA ALA A 36 25.27 0.00 7.60
C ALA A 36 24.62 -1.22 8.26
N THR A 37 24.61 -1.25 9.58
CA THR A 37 23.92 -2.27 10.36
C THR A 37 22.45 -1.91 10.60
N ILE A 38 21.65 -2.92 10.95
CA ILE A 38 20.24 -2.73 11.32
C ILE A 38 20.08 -1.73 12.47
N ALA A 39 21.01 -1.74 13.44
CA ALA A 39 20.94 -0.87 14.60
C ALA A 39 21.22 0.59 14.24
N GLU A 40 22.22 0.84 13.40
CA GLU A 40 22.59 2.19 12.94
C GLU A 40 21.47 2.81 12.12
N VAL A 41 20.92 2.06 11.16
CA VAL A 41 19.81 2.55 10.33
C VAL A 41 18.56 2.80 11.16
N ALA A 42 18.24 1.90 12.10
CA ALA A 42 17.10 2.08 13.00
C ALA A 42 17.25 3.36 13.85
N ALA A 43 18.45 3.62 14.37
CA ALA A 43 18.75 4.83 15.14
C ALA A 43 18.65 6.10 14.27
N ALA A 44 19.30 6.12 13.10
CA ALA A 44 19.30 7.25 12.18
C ALA A 44 17.88 7.60 11.69
N GLN A 45 17.08 6.58 11.40
CA GLN A 45 15.72 6.76 10.93
C GLN A 45 14.69 6.89 12.06
N GLN A 46 15.13 6.78 13.32
CA GLN A 46 14.27 6.82 14.52
C GLN A 46 13.11 5.82 14.46
N VAL A 47 13.37 4.63 13.93
CA VAL A 47 12.39 3.53 13.84
C VAL A 47 12.86 2.33 14.66
N ASP A 48 11.92 1.45 14.99
CA ASP A 48 12.26 0.20 15.66
C ASP A 48 13.03 -0.76 14.74
N ARG A 49 13.94 -1.57 15.31
CA ARG A 49 14.73 -2.56 14.56
C ARG A 49 13.83 -3.56 13.81
N SER A 50 12.67 -3.91 14.37
CA SER A 50 11.70 -4.80 13.69
C SER A 50 11.12 -4.18 12.41
N THR A 51 11.03 -2.86 12.31
CA THR A 51 10.63 -2.17 11.08
C THR A 51 11.67 -2.38 9.99
N ILE A 52 12.96 -2.24 10.34
CA ILE A 52 14.07 -2.45 9.40
C ILE A 52 14.13 -3.92 8.96
N MET A 53 13.98 -4.87 9.89
CA MET A 53 13.90 -6.30 9.55
C MET A 53 12.73 -6.60 8.62
N ARG A 54 11.56 -5.98 8.84
CA ARG A 54 10.39 -6.13 7.96
C ARG A 54 10.64 -5.57 6.57
N ILE A 55 11.33 -4.44 6.42
CA ILE A 55 11.73 -3.90 5.12
C ILE A 55 12.58 -4.92 4.37
N LYS A 56 13.59 -5.51 5.02
CA LYS A 56 14.44 -6.54 4.43
C LYS A 56 13.65 -7.76 3.96
N GLN A 57 12.71 -8.24 4.79
CA GLN A 57 11.86 -9.38 4.47
C GLN A 57 10.95 -9.08 3.26
N VAL A 58 10.19 -7.97 3.31
CA VAL A 58 9.26 -7.59 2.24
C VAL A 58 9.98 -7.36 0.91
N ALA A 59 11.16 -6.72 0.94
CA ALA A 59 11.96 -6.52 -0.26
C ALA A 59 12.42 -7.85 -0.88
N LYS A 60 12.87 -8.80 -0.05
CA LYS A 60 13.28 -10.13 -0.50
C LYS A 60 12.09 -10.91 -1.08
N ASP A 61 10.98 -10.97 -0.36
CA ASP A 61 9.80 -11.74 -0.76
C ASP A 61 9.17 -11.14 -2.03
N GLY A 62 9.11 -9.81 -2.12
CA GLY A 62 8.65 -9.11 -3.31
C GLY A 62 9.52 -9.38 -4.53
N ALA A 63 10.86 -9.35 -4.36
CA ALA A 63 11.79 -9.68 -5.43
C ALA A 63 11.65 -11.14 -5.89
N LEU A 64 11.56 -12.10 -4.95
CA LEU A 64 11.37 -13.51 -5.29
C LEU A 64 10.04 -13.75 -6.01
N SER A 65 8.96 -13.11 -5.59
CA SER A 65 7.65 -13.18 -6.25
C SER A 65 7.71 -12.63 -7.68
N ALA A 66 8.31 -11.45 -7.86
CA ALA A 66 8.46 -10.84 -9.18
C ALA A 66 9.33 -11.69 -10.13
N LEU A 67 10.43 -12.26 -9.61
CA LEU A 67 11.30 -13.15 -10.39
C LEU A 67 10.60 -14.47 -10.75
N ALA A 68 9.79 -15.04 -9.86
CA ALA A 68 8.99 -16.23 -10.16
C ALA A 68 7.92 -15.99 -11.23
N ALA A 69 7.34 -14.78 -11.26
CA ALA A 69 6.39 -14.37 -12.30
C ALA A 69 7.07 -14.07 -13.66
N SER A 70 8.34 -13.64 -13.62
CA SER A 70 9.15 -13.30 -14.78
C SER A 70 9.62 -14.55 -15.55
N LYS A 71 8.72 -15.15 -16.34
CA LYS A 71 9.05 -16.27 -17.23
C LYS A 71 9.49 -15.74 -18.60
N PRO A 72 10.54 -16.30 -19.22
CA PRO A 72 10.92 -15.99 -20.59
C PRO A 72 9.77 -16.29 -21.57
N GLY A 73 9.48 -15.35 -22.48
CA GLY A 73 8.39 -15.45 -23.45
C GLY A 73 7.34 -14.35 -23.29
N VAL A 74 6.50 -14.17 -24.31
CA VAL A 74 5.37 -13.23 -24.24
C VAL A 74 4.28 -13.85 -23.39
N HIS A 75 4.11 -13.36 -22.15
CA HIS A 75 2.86 -13.57 -21.43
C HIS A 75 1.77 -12.85 -22.21
N GLY A 76 1.05 -13.59 -23.06
CA GLY A 76 -0.22 -13.12 -23.59
C GLY A 76 -1.06 -12.65 -22.41
N ARG A 77 -1.62 -11.44 -22.51
CA ARG A 77 -2.44 -10.83 -21.46
C ARG A 77 -3.36 -11.89 -20.88
N GLN A 78 -3.10 -12.32 -19.64
CA GLN A 78 -3.97 -13.28 -18.99
C GLN A 78 -5.35 -12.66 -19.00
N ARG A 79 -6.30 -13.31 -19.67
CA ARG A 79 -7.63 -12.76 -19.91
C ARG A 79 -8.29 -12.66 -18.54
N ASP A 80 -8.38 -11.44 -18.05
CA ASP A 80 -8.93 -11.15 -16.73
C ASP A 80 -10.44 -11.08 -16.86
N HIS A 81 -11.07 -12.25 -16.79
CA HIS A 81 -12.51 -12.41 -16.97
C HIS A 81 -13.32 -11.60 -15.95
N GLU A 82 -12.79 -11.41 -14.74
CA GLU A 82 -13.44 -10.60 -13.71
C GLU A 82 -13.38 -9.12 -14.09
N LEU A 83 -12.23 -8.64 -14.57
CA LEU A 83 -12.08 -7.27 -15.04
C LEU A 83 -12.98 -6.99 -16.26
N ASP A 84 -13.08 -7.94 -17.19
CA ASP A 84 -13.91 -7.80 -18.38
C ASP A 84 -15.40 -7.80 -18.03
N ALA A 85 -15.84 -8.68 -17.10
CA ALA A 85 -17.21 -8.68 -16.59
C ALA A 85 -17.55 -7.38 -15.85
N ALA A 86 -16.64 -6.88 -15.01
CA ALA A 86 -16.82 -5.62 -14.31
C ALA A 86 -16.94 -4.43 -15.28
N LYS A 87 -16.11 -4.38 -16.33
CA LYS A 87 -16.21 -3.35 -17.38
C LYS A 87 -17.53 -3.40 -18.14
N ALA A 88 -18.02 -4.60 -18.45
CA ALA A 88 -19.31 -4.78 -19.12
C ALA A 88 -20.45 -4.27 -18.24
N GLU A 89 -20.42 -4.56 -16.94
CA GLU A 89 -21.45 -4.08 -16.01
C GLU A 89 -21.37 -2.56 -15.80
N ILE A 90 -20.18 -1.98 -15.72
CA ILE A 90 -20.01 -0.51 -15.68
C ILE A 90 -20.62 0.15 -16.92
N ALA A 91 -20.41 -0.43 -18.10
CA ALA A 91 -20.99 0.10 -19.33
C ALA A 91 -22.53 0.07 -19.28
N ARG A 92 -23.11 -1.07 -18.86
CA ARG A 92 -24.56 -1.22 -18.69
C ARG A 92 -25.14 -0.21 -17.70
N LEU A 93 -24.51 -0.08 -16.53
CA LEU A 93 -24.94 0.87 -15.50
C LEU A 93 -24.78 2.33 -15.95
N SER A 94 -23.72 2.64 -16.71
CA SER A 94 -23.51 3.98 -17.24
C SER A 94 -24.61 4.39 -18.19
N GLU A 95 -25.06 3.49 -19.08
CA GLU A 95 -26.21 3.77 -19.96
C GLU A 95 -27.50 3.96 -19.17
N ALA A 96 -27.78 3.10 -18.19
CA ALA A 96 -28.95 3.26 -17.31
C ALA A 96 -28.93 4.61 -16.57
N CYS A 97 -27.78 5.03 -16.05
CA CYS A 97 -27.61 6.32 -15.41
C CYS A 97 -27.84 7.49 -16.38
N LYS A 98 -27.37 7.39 -17.63
CA LYS A 98 -27.62 8.42 -18.67
C LYS A 98 -29.12 8.54 -18.97
N GLU A 99 -29.81 7.43 -19.14
CA GLU A 99 -31.26 7.44 -19.38
C GLU A 99 -32.04 8.07 -18.21
N LEU A 100 -31.66 7.72 -16.97
CA LEU A 100 -32.27 8.30 -15.78
C LEU A 100 -31.98 9.80 -15.66
N ALA A 101 -30.76 10.23 -15.98
CA ALA A 101 -30.39 11.64 -15.98
C ALA A 101 -31.23 12.43 -17.00
N VAL A 102 -31.42 11.91 -18.22
CA VAL A 102 -32.29 12.53 -19.23
C VAL A 102 -33.73 12.63 -18.72
N LYS A 103 -34.28 11.55 -18.15
CA LYS A 103 -35.63 11.56 -17.57
C LYS A 103 -35.76 12.58 -16.44
N LEU A 104 -34.76 12.65 -15.55
CA LEU A 104 -34.72 13.60 -14.45
C LEU A 104 -34.74 15.04 -14.98
N THR A 105 -33.87 15.38 -15.94
CA THR A 105 -33.84 16.72 -16.55
C THR A 105 -35.17 17.09 -17.24
N LEU A 106 -35.86 16.11 -17.85
CA LEU A 106 -37.17 16.35 -18.45
C LEU A 106 -38.27 16.58 -17.39
N VAL A 107 -38.19 15.90 -16.25
CA VAL A 107 -39.15 16.03 -15.13
C VAL A 107 -38.92 17.31 -14.34
N GLU A 108 -37.67 17.64 -14.05
CA GLU A 108 -37.27 18.84 -13.29
C GLU A 108 -37.36 20.12 -14.14
N GLY A 109 -37.44 19.99 -15.47
CA GLY A 109 -37.41 21.12 -16.39
C GLY A 109 -36.03 21.78 -16.47
N LYS A 110 -35.85 22.67 -17.46
CA LYS A 110 -34.59 23.42 -17.66
C LYS A 110 -34.51 24.65 -16.74
N ASP A 111 -34.92 24.53 -15.48
CA ASP A 111 -34.98 25.68 -14.55
C ASP A 111 -34.03 25.55 -13.34
N GLY A 112 -33.25 24.47 -13.25
CA GLY A 112 -32.40 24.17 -12.10
C GLY A 112 -30.92 24.53 -12.21
N TRP A 113 -30.49 25.25 -13.25
CA TRP A 113 -29.10 25.75 -13.37
C TRP A 113 -29.13 27.28 -13.41
N GLY A 114 -29.35 27.87 -12.24
CA GLY A 114 -29.18 29.30 -11.92
C GLY A 114 -28.48 29.42 -10.57
#